data_AF-A0A3Q3LEU1-F1
#
_entry.id   AF-A0A3Q3LEU1-F1
#
_cell.length_a   1.000
_cell.length_b   1.000
_cell.length_c   1.000
_cell.angle_alpha   90.00
_cell.angle_beta   90.00
_cell.angle_gamma   90.00
#
_symmetry.space_group_name_H-M   'P 1'
#
loop_
_entity.id
_entity.type
_entity.pdbx_description
1 polymer ?
#
loop_
_entity_poly.entity_id
_entity_poly.type
_entity_poly.pdbx_seq_one_letter_code
_entity_poly.pdbx_strand_id
1 'polypeptide(L)'
;MLTCISSVHFPSMTSHCITFSPASLSRVSASYEDIHWNSGSDSHPPWLRFHLGISRWQLYPHCDPNMEALTQQLATHRIISAGKSGGTQLKLVMSFSNYGQAMVKPMRQEREDETNYNLYYFSDFERHNAEIAAFHLDRILGYRRIPPVVGRLVDVVKEIKDVTTDHKLARTFFTSPVGNVCFYGQCSYYCSTEHAVCGRPKDLEASVAVMLPDLSLVARRTWRSPWRRSYSRSKLAKWETDPNYCSTVKKTPPYNKGTRLVDFIDMVILDFLMSNMDRHHYETFEKFGNNTFLLHLDNGRAFGRHSKDEPSILAPLEQCCRIRRSTWLRLRLLSLPQYCLSDVMRASLSRDPLHSVAPLLSEAHLAALDRRLKIVLETVSRCQKQQEEKGDGEEVIFDDTAYLKDTVTPAG
;
A
#
# COMPACT_ATOMS: atom_id res chain seq x y z
N MET A 1 -42.20 -24.21 -13.94
CA MET A 1 -43.43 -23.54 -13.47
C MET A 1 -43.01 -22.32 -12.67
N LEU A 2 -43.29 -21.13 -13.18
CA LEU A 2 -43.09 -19.87 -12.44
C LEU A 2 -44.26 -19.66 -11.48
N THR A 3 -43.95 -19.18 -10.28
CA THR A 3 -44.90 -18.47 -9.42
C THR A 3 -44.31 -17.11 -9.06
N CYS A 4 -44.92 -16.06 -9.64
CA CYS A 4 -44.72 -14.67 -9.26
C CYS A 4 -45.63 -14.32 -8.08
N ILE A 5 -45.14 -13.52 -7.13
CA ILE A 5 -45.97 -12.71 -6.24
C ILE A 5 -45.62 -11.23 -6.49
N SER A 6 -46.62 -10.52 -7.00
CA SER A 6 -46.81 -9.06 -7.11
C SER A 6 -46.77 -8.40 -5.72
N SER A 7 -46.52 -7.12 -5.46
CA SER A 7 -46.46 -5.89 -6.26
C SER A 7 -46.24 -4.71 -5.29
N VAL A 8 -45.39 -3.73 -5.62
CA VAL A 8 -45.57 -2.30 -5.25
C VAL A 8 -45.00 -1.44 -6.39
N HIS A 9 -45.73 -0.40 -6.79
CA HIS A 9 -45.58 0.44 -7.98
C HIS A 9 -44.90 1.79 -7.70
N PHE A 10 -43.95 2.24 -8.55
CA PHE A 10 -43.80 3.58 -9.17
C PHE A 10 -42.47 3.66 -9.99
N PRO A 11 -42.26 4.61 -10.94
CA PRO A 11 -42.02 4.28 -12.36
C PRO A 11 -40.61 4.60 -12.91
N SER A 12 -40.36 4.06 -14.11
CA SER A 12 -39.27 4.30 -15.06
C SER A 12 -37.83 3.97 -14.65
N MET A 13 -37.49 2.68 -14.70
CA MET A 13 -36.19 2.23 -15.20
C MET A 13 -36.37 0.98 -16.06
N THR A 14 -35.91 1.06 -17.30
CA THR A 14 -35.77 -0.07 -18.22
C THR A 14 -34.89 -1.15 -17.58
N SER A 15 -35.50 -2.25 -17.14
CA SER A 15 -34.77 -3.43 -16.69
C SER A 15 -34.16 -4.15 -17.90
N HIS A 16 -32.85 -4.07 -18.07
CA HIS A 16 -32.12 -5.02 -18.91
C HIS A 16 -31.87 -6.29 -18.09
N CYS A 17 -32.72 -7.30 -18.27
CA CYS A 17 -32.40 -8.65 -17.83
C CYS A 17 -31.25 -9.19 -18.68
N ILE A 18 -30.04 -9.22 -18.12
CA ILE A 18 -28.93 -9.99 -18.69
C ILE A 18 -29.20 -11.46 -18.34
N THR A 19 -29.66 -12.22 -19.32
CA THR A 19 -29.75 -13.68 -19.24
C THR A 19 -28.35 -14.27 -19.31
N PHE A 20 -27.81 -14.71 -18.18
CA PHE A 20 -26.60 -15.55 -18.19
C PHE A 20 -26.98 -16.97 -18.62
N SER A 21 -26.37 -17.44 -19.70
CA SER A 21 -26.56 -18.82 -20.18
C SER A 21 -25.95 -19.82 -19.16
N PRO A 22 -26.61 -20.95 -18.83
CA PRO A 22 -26.11 -21.93 -17.86
C PRO A 22 -24.72 -22.52 -18.19
N ALA A 23 -24.27 -22.42 -19.44
CA ALA A 23 -22.90 -22.79 -19.85
C ALA A 23 -21.81 -21.85 -19.30
N SER A 24 -22.16 -20.59 -18.97
CA SER A 24 -21.22 -19.61 -18.41
C SER A 24 -21.00 -19.80 -16.90
N LEU A 25 -22.05 -20.17 -16.17
CA LEU A 25 -21.98 -20.49 -14.73
C LEU A 25 -21.19 -21.79 -14.47
N SER A 26 -21.36 -22.80 -15.32
CA SER A 26 -20.65 -24.09 -15.19
C SER A 26 -19.15 -24.01 -15.49
N ARG A 27 -18.71 -23.08 -16.36
CA ARG A 27 -17.27 -22.84 -16.61
C ARG A 27 -16.59 -22.10 -15.46
N VAL A 28 -17.31 -21.18 -14.81
CA VAL A 28 -16.80 -20.43 -13.66
C VAL A 28 -16.61 -21.37 -12.47
N SER A 29 -17.56 -22.27 -12.18
CA SER A 29 -17.44 -23.21 -11.06
C SER A 29 -16.30 -24.22 -11.24
N ALA A 30 -16.00 -24.67 -12.46
CA ALA A 30 -14.94 -25.65 -12.73
C ALA A 30 -13.50 -25.12 -12.56
N SER A 31 -13.33 -23.81 -12.40
CA SER A 31 -12.00 -23.16 -12.31
C SER A 31 -11.58 -22.86 -10.87
N TYR A 32 -12.53 -22.85 -9.93
CA TYR A 32 -12.26 -22.71 -8.51
C TYR A 32 -12.04 -24.09 -7.89
N GLU A 33 -11.26 -24.13 -6.83
CA GLU A 33 -11.10 -25.34 -6.02
C GLU A 33 -12.42 -25.64 -5.28
N ASP A 34 -12.79 -26.93 -5.22
CA ASP A 34 -13.85 -27.41 -4.34
C ASP A 34 -13.31 -27.40 -2.91
N ILE A 35 -13.73 -26.41 -2.11
CA ILE A 35 -13.17 -26.24 -0.77
C ILE A 35 -14.22 -26.48 0.31
N HIS A 36 -13.95 -27.49 1.15
CA HIS A 36 -14.70 -27.75 2.38
C HIS A 36 -14.12 -26.91 3.53
N TRP A 37 -14.76 -25.77 3.81
CA TRP A 37 -14.41 -24.93 4.97
C TRP A 37 -15.11 -25.46 6.23
N ASN A 38 -14.33 -25.78 7.26
CA ASN A 38 -14.84 -26.22 8.56
C ASN A 38 -14.78 -25.03 9.53
N SER A 39 -15.36 -25.14 10.73
CA SER A 39 -15.28 -24.08 11.75
C SER A 39 -13.87 -23.83 12.33
N GLY A 40 -12.87 -24.65 11.95
CA GLY A 40 -11.49 -24.52 12.42
C GLY A 40 -10.65 -23.55 11.56
N SER A 41 -9.97 -22.61 12.21
CA SER A 41 -9.16 -21.56 11.56
C SER A 41 -8.05 -22.09 10.65
N ASP A 42 -7.51 -23.26 10.94
CA ASP A 42 -6.39 -23.85 10.18
C ASP A 42 -6.83 -24.43 8.84
N SER A 43 -8.13 -24.66 8.66
CA SER A 43 -8.70 -25.11 7.38
C SER A 43 -8.89 -23.96 6.40
N HIS A 44 -8.80 -22.70 6.83
CA HIS A 44 -9.04 -21.52 5.99
C HIS A 44 -7.85 -21.18 5.08
N PRO A 45 -8.10 -20.61 3.88
CA PRO A 45 -7.02 -20.21 2.99
C PRO A 45 -6.24 -19.04 3.61
N PRO A 46 -4.94 -18.89 3.32
CA PRO A 46 -4.10 -17.85 3.90
C PRO A 46 -4.69 -16.42 3.81
N TRP A 47 -5.35 -16.08 2.69
CA TRP A 47 -5.95 -14.76 2.52
C TRP A 47 -7.11 -14.48 3.49
N LEU A 48 -7.92 -15.51 3.82
CA LEU A 48 -9.04 -15.38 4.75
C LEU A 48 -8.53 -15.33 6.19
N ARG A 49 -7.51 -16.12 6.53
CA ARG A 49 -6.83 -16.02 7.83
C ARG A 49 -6.27 -14.61 8.06
N PHE A 50 -5.72 -13.99 7.02
CA PHE A 50 -5.32 -12.58 7.06
C PHE A 50 -6.51 -11.66 7.32
N HIS A 51 -7.63 -11.79 6.59
CA HIS A 51 -8.83 -10.97 6.82
C HIS A 51 -9.37 -11.10 8.24
N LEU A 52 -9.43 -12.32 8.78
CA LEU A 52 -9.88 -12.60 10.14
C LEU A 52 -8.90 -12.09 11.22
N GLY A 53 -7.62 -11.96 10.88
CA GLY A 53 -6.57 -11.43 11.77
C GLY A 53 -6.51 -9.90 11.86
N ILE A 54 -7.22 -9.18 11.00
CA ILE A 54 -7.25 -7.70 11.03
C ILE A 54 -7.88 -7.24 12.34
N SER A 55 -7.15 -6.41 13.09
CA SER A 55 -7.56 -5.89 14.40
C SER A 55 -7.72 -4.37 14.38
N ARG A 56 -8.11 -3.79 15.52
CA ARG A 56 -8.19 -2.33 15.70
C ARG A 56 -6.86 -1.60 15.52
N TRP A 57 -5.73 -2.29 15.68
CA TRP A 57 -4.41 -1.65 15.85
C TRP A 57 -3.41 -1.97 14.74
N GLN A 58 -3.65 -3.02 13.96
CA GLN A 58 -2.73 -3.51 12.93
C GLN A 58 -3.46 -4.42 11.93
N LEU A 59 -2.93 -4.50 10.70
CA LEU A 59 -3.41 -5.42 9.67
C LEU A 59 -3.02 -6.87 9.93
N TYR A 60 -1.87 -7.10 10.55
CA TYR A 60 -1.34 -8.42 10.88
C TYR A 60 -0.43 -8.32 12.12
N PRO A 61 -0.29 -9.38 12.93
CA PRO A 61 0.52 -9.35 14.14
C PRO A 61 2.03 -9.37 13.89
N HIS A 62 2.80 -9.01 14.92
CA HIS A 62 4.23 -9.26 14.95
C HIS A 62 4.47 -10.77 15.03
N CYS A 63 5.33 -11.32 14.15
CA CYS A 63 5.53 -12.76 14.00
C CYS A 63 4.26 -13.53 13.61
N ASP A 64 3.49 -13.00 12.65
CA ASP A 64 2.31 -13.67 12.11
C ASP A 64 2.65 -15.03 11.47
N PRO A 65 2.16 -16.17 12.02
CA PRO A 65 2.43 -17.49 11.45
C PRO A 65 1.77 -17.70 10.07
N ASN A 66 0.78 -16.88 9.70
CA ASN A 66 0.13 -16.95 8.40
C ASN A 66 0.92 -16.23 7.29
N MET A 67 1.91 -15.40 7.64
CA MET A 67 2.60 -14.52 6.68
C MET A 67 3.32 -15.31 5.58
N GLU A 68 4.04 -16.37 5.94
CA GLU A 68 4.78 -17.20 4.97
C GLU A 68 3.82 -17.90 4.00
N ALA A 69 2.75 -18.51 4.51
CA ALA A 69 1.74 -19.16 3.69
C ALA A 69 1.02 -18.16 2.75
N LEU A 70 0.72 -16.95 3.24
CA LEU A 70 0.07 -15.92 2.43
C LEU A 70 0.99 -15.39 1.33
N THR A 71 2.23 -15.07 1.66
CA THR A 71 3.21 -14.56 0.68
C THR A 71 3.51 -15.61 -0.39
N GLN A 72 3.66 -16.88 0.00
CA GLN A 72 3.80 -18.01 -0.93
C GLN A 72 2.57 -18.15 -1.85
N GLN A 73 1.36 -18.02 -1.29
CA GLN A 73 0.11 -18.03 -2.08
C GLN A 73 0.13 -16.91 -3.12
N LEU A 74 0.36 -15.67 -2.73
CA LEU A 74 0.37 -14.54 -3.68
C LEU A 74 1.40 -14.74 -4.81
N ALA A 75 2.57 -15.31 -4.47
CA ALA A 75 3.67 -15.53 -5.40
C ALA A 75 3.40 -16.65 -6.41
N THR A 76 2.70 -17.72 -6.03
CA THR A 76 2.68 -18.97 -6.82
C THR A 76 1.31 -19.51 -7.16
N HIS A 77 0.26 -19.11 -6.44
CA HIS A 77 -1.06 -19.69 -6.63
C HIS A 77 -1.61 -19.35 -8.02
N ARG A 78 -2.38 -20.27 -8.59
CA ARG A 78 -2.87 -20.18 -9.97
C ARG A 78 -3.84 -19.01 -10.11
N ILE A 79 -3.56 -18.13 -11.08
CA ILE A 79 -4.47 -17.06 -11.48
C ILE A 79 -5.51 -17.63 -12.45
N ILE A 80 -6.79 -17.40 -12.15
CA ILE A 80 -7.92 -17.91 -12.96
C ILE A 80 -8.75 -16.78 -13.58
N SER A 81 -8.54 -15.55 -13.13
CA SER A 81 -9.14 -14.37 -13.73
C SER A 81 -8.26 -13.16 -13.50
N ALA A 82 -8.11 -12.34 -14.54
CA ALA A 82 -7.48 -11.04 -14.47
C ALA A 82 -8.43 -9.99 -15.05
N GLY A 83 -8.72 -8.95 -14.29
CA GLY A 83 -9.58 -7.84 -14.69
C GLY A 83 -8.94 -6.50 -14.42
N LYS A 84 -9.44 -5.46 -15.08
CA LYS A 84 -9.05 -4.09 -14.74
C LYS A 84 -9.53 -3.72 -13.33
N SER A 85 -8.71 -2.93 -12.62
CA SER A 85 -9.17 -2.17 -11.45
C SER A 85 -9.42 -0.69 -11.80
N GLY A 86 -10.25 0.01 -11.02
CA GLY A 86 -10.41 1.47 -11.16
C GLY A 86 -9.18 2.22 -10.65
N GLY A 87 -8.71 3.27 -11.33
CA GLY A 87 -7.60 4.12 -10.89
C GLY A 87 -6.98 4.94 -12.01
N THR A 88 -5.92 5.67 -11.68
CA THR A 88 -5.27 6.63 -12.60
C THR A 88 -4.26 5.97 -13.54
N GLN A 89 -3.44 5.03 -13.05
CA GLN A 89 -2.47 4.27 -13.82
C GLN A 89 -2.88 2.79 -13.98
N LEU A 90 -2.09 2.01 -14.72
CA LEU A 90 -2.37 0.61 -15.01
C LEU A 90 -2.24 -0.26 -13.75
N LYS A 91 -3.33 -0.92 -13.38
CA LYS A 91 -3.38 -1.92 -12.30
C LYS A 91 -4.52 -2.90 -12.53
N LEU A 92 -4.28 -4.15 -12.16
CA LEU A 92 -5.17 -5.27 -12.39
C LEU A 92 -5.68 -5.84 -11.05
N VAL A 93 -6.89 -6.38 -11.05
CA VAL A 93 -7.34 -7.29 -10.00
C VAL A 93 -7.19 -8.71 -10.54
N MET A 94 -6.48 -9.55 -9.80
CA MET A 94 -6.35 -10.98 -10.10
C MET A 94 -7.10 -11.79 -9.08
N SER A 95 -7.80 -12.82 -9.54
CA SER A 95 -8.45 -13.83 -8.69
C SER A 95 -7.72 -15.17 -8.82
N PHE A 96 -7.49 -15.81 -7.68
CA PHE A 96 -6.83 -17.10 -7.56
C PHE A 96 -7.86 -18.24 -7.46
N SER A 97 -7.43 -19.47 -7.75
CA SER A 97 -8.28 -20.68 -7.68
C SER A 97 -8.93 -20.91 -6.31
N ASN A 98 -8.34 -20.39 -5.24
CA ASN A 98 -8.86 -20.48 -3.89
C ASN A 98 -9.72 -19.28 -3.45
N TYR A 99 -10.33 -18.56 -4.40
CA TYR A 99 -11.18 -17.37 -4.20
C TYR A 99 -10.47 -16.11 -3.68
N GLY A 100 -9.19 -16.20 -3.33
CA GLY A 100 -8.39 -15.05 -2.94
C GLY A 100 -8.25 -14.06 -4.10
N GLN A 101 -8.13 -12.77 -3.78
CA GLN A 101 -7.88 -11.73 -4.76
C GLN A 101 -6.64 -10.91 -4.40
N ALA A 102 -5.98 -10.38 -5.43
CA ALA A 102 -4.85 -9.46 -5.29
C ALA A 102 -4.95 -8.27 -6.24
N MET A 103 -4.47 -7.12 -5.77
CA MET A 103 -4.16 -5.97 -6.60
C MET A 103 -2.77 -6.16 -7.20
N VAL A 104 -2.66 -6.04 -8.52
CA VAL A 104 -1.42 -6.26 -9.25
C VAL A 104 -0.99 -5.01 -9.99
N LYS A 105 0.24 -4.54 -9.73
CA LYS A 105 0.86 -3.42 -10.44
C LYS A 105 2.06 -3.95 -11.24
N PRO A 106 2.01 -3.93 -12.58
CA PRO A 106 3.11 -4.41 -13.41
C PRO A 106 4.32 -3.47 -13.32
N MET A 107 5.50 -4.01 -13.55
CA MET A 107 6.72 -3.26 -13.75
C MET A 107 6.57 -2.31 -14.95
N ARG A 108 6.96 -1.05 -14.75
CA ARG A 108 6.89 0.00 -15.77
C ARG A 108 8.23 0.71 -15.99
N GLN A 109 9.07 0.76 -14.96
CA GLN A 109 10.39 1.39 -14.99
C GLN A 109 11.42 0.40 -14.48
N GLU A 110 12.66 0.52 -14.95
CA GLU A 110 13.75 -0.29 -14.46
C GLU A 110 14.09 0.07 -13.01
N ARG A 111 14.72 -0.87 -12.30
CA ARG A 111 15.00 -0.73 -10.86
C ARG A 111 16.01 0.36 -10.54
N GLU A 112 16.86 0.71 -11.51
CA GLU A 112 17.88 1.76 -11.42
C GLU A 112 17.38 3.13 -11.95
N ASP A 113 16.18 3.21 -12.52
CA ASP A 113 15.65 4.43 -13.11
C ASP A 113 15.17 5.43 -12.05
N GLU A 114 15.79 6.61 -12.00
CA GLU A 114 15.26 7.73 -11.23
C GLU A 114 14.15 8.50 -11.98
N THR A 115 13.15 8.94 -11.23
CA THR A 115 12.13 9.88 -11.69
C THR A 115 12.79 11.17 -12.16
N ASN A 116 12.55 11.55 -13.41
CA ASN A 116 13.06 12.78 -13.99
C ASN A 116 12.76 14.01 -13.10
N TYR A 117 13.76 14.84 -12.82
CA TYR A 117 13.66 16.01 -11.94
C TYR A 117 12.59 17.03 -12.33
N ASN A 118 12.24 17.11 -13.61
CA ASN A 118 11.23 18.02 -14.13
C ASN A 118 9.79 17.49 -13.97
N LEU A 119 9.61 16.21 -13.59
CA LEU A 119 8.29 15.66 -13.35
C LEU A 119 7.76 16.09 -11.98
N TYR A 120 6.51 16.56 -12.00
CA TYR A 120 5.72 16.76 -10.79
C TYR A 120 5.32 15.41 -10.20
N TYR A 121 5.17 15.34 -8.87
CA TYR A 121 4.73 14.15 -8.14
C TYR A 121 3.41 13.54 -8.65
N PHE A 122 2.50 14.36 -9.20
CA PHE A 122 1.24 13.87 -9.77
C PHE A 122 1.37 13.27 -11.18
N SER A 123 2.54 13.42 -11.81
CA SER A 123 2.90 12.85 -13.11
C SER A 123 3.93 11.73 -13.00
N ASP A 124 4.33 11.35 -11.78
CA ASP A 124 5.27 10.25 -11.60
C ASP A 124 4.60 8.90 -11.90
N PHE A 125 5.38 7.97 -12.42
CA PHE A 125 4.95 6.61 -12.68
C PHE A 125 4.83 5.83 -11.37
N GLU A 126 3.89 4.88 -11.34
CA GLU A 126 3.89 3.87 -10.29
C GLU A 126 4.90 2.76 -10.60
N ARG A 127 5.53 2.23 -9.55
CA ARG A 127 6.57 1.21 -9.60
C ARG A 127 6.15 0.02 -8.75
N HIS A 128 6.34 -1.19 -9.30
CA HIS A 128 5.99 -2.42 -8.60
C HIS A 128 6.88 -2.64 -7.37
N ASN A 129 8.20 -2.45 -7.53
CA ASN A 129 9.18 -2.62 -6.46
C ASN A 129 8.96 -1.64 -5.30
N ALA A 130 8.38 -0.46 -5.55
CA ALA A 130 8.03 0.50 -4.51
C ALA A 130 6.93 -0.03 -3.56
N GLU A 131 5.90 -0.71 -4.08
CA GLU A 131 4.86 -1.32 -3.24
C GLU A 131 5.41 -2.44 -2.36
N ILE A 132 6.28 -3.28 -2.93
CA ILE A 132 6.94 -4.37 -2.20
C ILE A 132 7.85 -3.80 -1.12
N ALA A 133 8.72 -2.86 -1.49
CA ALA A 133 9.64 -2.23 -0.55
C ALA A 133 8.93 -1.47 0.56
N ALA A 134 7.83 -0.79 0.26
CA ALA A 134 7.03 -0.13 1.28
C ALA A 134 6.51 -1.13 2.32
N PHE A 135 5.95 -2.27 1.89
CA PHE A 135 5.50 -3.33 2.80
C PHE A 135 6.61 -3.83 3.73
N HIS A 136 7.81 -4.10 3.19
CA HIS A 136 8.95 -4.53 4.00
C HIS A 136 9.40 -3.43 4.98
N LEU A 137 9.46 -2.17 4.54
CA LEU A 137 9.84 -1.05 5.39
C LEU A 137 8.82 -0.81 6.52
N ASP A 138 7.52 -0.88 6.23
CA ASP A 138 6.43 -0.79 7.22
C ASP A 138 6.55 -1.88 8.30
N ARG A 139 6.93 -3.10 7.93
CA ARG A 139 7.24 -4.19 8.88
C ARG A 139 8.47 -3.90 9.72
N ILE A 140 9.54 -3.39 9.10
CA ILE A 140 10.78 -3.03 9.79
C ILE A 140 10.56 -1.90 10.77
N LEU A 141 9.71 -0.92 10.45
CA LEU A 141 9.34 0.17 11.36
C LEU A 141 8.34 -0.29 12.44
N GLY A 142 7.77 -1.49 12.31
CA GLY A 142 6.84 -2.06 13.27
C GLY A 142 5.42 -1.49 13.19
N TYR A 143 5.07 -0.83 12.08
CA TYR A 143 3.76 -0.23 11.88
C TYR A 143 2.69 -1.28 11.61
N ARG A 144 2.93 -2.21 10.67
CA ARG A 144 2.02 -3.30 10.26
C ARG A 144 0.69 -2.77 9.69
N ARG A 145 0.79 -1.80 8.77
CA ARG A 145 -0.32 -1.01 8.21
C ARG A 145 -0.39 -1.03 6.68
N ILE A 146 0.56 -1.68 6.02
CA ILE A 146 0.51 -1.99 4.57
C ILE A 146 0.04 -3.44 4.38
N PRO A 147 -0.98 -3.74 3.56
CA PRO A 147 -1.36 -5.12 3.24
C PRO A 147 -0.16 -5.91 2.69
N PRO A 148 -0.02 -7.21 2.97
CA PRO A 148 1.05 -8.03 2.40
C PRO A 148 1.19 -7.89 0.88
N VAL A 149 2.39 -7.54 0.43
CA VAL A 149 2.77 -7.40 -0.98
C VAL A 149 3.99 -8.26 -1.26
N VAL A 150 3.94 -9.00 -2.37
CA VAL A 150 5.08 -9.79 -2.86
C VAL A 150 5.38 -9.49 -4.31
N GLY A 151 6.62 -9.75 -4.72
CA GLY A 151 6.99 -9.83 -6.12
C GLY A 151 6.52 -11.14 -6.77
N ARG A 152 6.14 -11.06 -8.05
CA ARG A 152 5.84 -12.22 -8.90
C ARG A 152 6.27 -11.96 -10.35
N LEU A 153 6.82 -12.98 -11.00
CA LEU A 153 6.90 -13.04 -12.46
C LEU A 153 5.56 -13.55 -13.00
N VAL A 154 4.91 -12.74 -13.83
CA VAL A 154 3.60 -13.06 -14.42
C VAL A 154 3.77 -13.36 -15.90
N ASP A 155 3.34 -14.54 -16.35
CA ASP A 155 3.22 -14.84 -17.78
C ASP A 155 2.03 -14.05 -18.33
N VAL A 156 2.29 -12.94 -19.03
CA VAL A 156 1.23 -12.03 -19.49
C VAL A 156 0.25 -12.68 -20.48
N VAL A 157 0.63 -13.82 -21.09
CA VAL A 157 -0.27 -14.59 -21.95
C VAL A 157 -1.14 -15.48 -21.09
N LYS A 158 -0.54 -16.42 -20.37
CA LYS A 158 -1.27 -17.46 -19.64
C LYS A 158 -2.05 -16.93 -18.44
N GLU A 159 -1.51 -15.94 -17.74
CA GLU A 159 -2.03 -15.45 -16.46
C GLU A 159 -2.78 -14.14 -16.56
N ILE A 160 -2.80 -13.51 -17.75
CA ILE A 160 -3.59 -12.29 -18.00
C ILE A 160 -4.46 -12.46 -19.24
N LYS A 161 -3.84 -12.54 -20.43
CA LYS A 161 -4.57 -12.53 -21.71
C LYS A 161 -5.57 -13.67 -21.84
N ASP A 162 -5.18 -14.89 -21.46
CA ASP A 162 -5.99 -16.09 -21.68
C ASP A 162 -7.08 -16.28 -20.61
N VAL A 163 -6.95 -15.61 -19.46
CA VAL A 163 -7.87 -15.72 -18.31
C VAL A 163 -8.72 -14.48 -18.10
N THR A 164 -8.51 -13.41 -18.87
CA THR A 164 -9.31 -12.19 -18.73
C THR A 164 -10.66 -12.33 -19.40
N THR A 165 -11.72 -11.96 -18.68
CA THR A 165 -13.07 -11.77 -19.23
C THR A 165 -13.35 -10.29 -19.56
N ASP A 166 -12.40 -9.39 -19.28
CA ASP A 166 -12.52 -7.97 -19.59
C ASP A 166 -12.13 -7.74 -21.05
N HIS A 167 -13.14 -7.62 -21.92
CA HIS A 167 -12.94 -7.36 -23.35
C HIS A 167 -12.15 -6.08 -23.64
N LYS A 168 -12.18 -5.08 -22.75
CA LYS A 168 -11.41 -3.84 -22.95
C LYS A 168 -9.94 -4.09 -22.69
N LEU A 169 -9.59 -4.83 -21.64
CA LEU A 169 -8.22 -5.25 -21.37
C LEU A 169 -7.69 -6.17 -22.47
N ALA A 170 -8.46 -7.19 -22.85
CA ALA A 170 -8.06 -8.18 -23.86
C ALA A 170 -7.66 -7.55 -25.21
N ARG A 171 -8.35 -6.49 -25.63
CA ARG A 171 -8.08 -5.77 -26.89
C ARG A 171 -6.80 -4.94 -26.89
N THR A 172 -6.17 -4.73 -25.74
CA THR A 172 -4.94 -3.92 -25.63
C THR A 172 -3.67 -4.71 -25.84
N PHE A 173 -3.76 -6.03 -25.99
CA PHE A 173 -2.61 -6.90 -26.20
C PHE A 173 -2.10 -6.81 -27.65
N PHE A 174 -0.78 -6.76 -27.80
CA PHE A 174 -0.10 -6.79 -29.10
C PHE A 174 1.29 -7.41 -28.96
N THR A 175 1.92 -7.71 -30.10
CA THR A 175 3.32 -8.15 -30.16
C THR A 175 4.20 -6.98 -30.57
N SER A 176 5.26 -6.70 -29.82
CA SER A 176 6.20 -5.62 -30.15
C SER A 176 7.06 -5.97 -31.36
N PRO A 177 7.76 -4.99 -31.98
CA PRO A 177 8.67 -5.25 -33.09
C PRO A 177 9.81 -6.24 -32.78
N VAL A 178 10.13 -6.47 -31.50
CA VAL A 178 11.15 -7.41 -31.05
C VAL A 178 10.58 -8.73 -30.52
N GLY A 179 9.29 -8.99 -30.75
CA GLY A 179 8.64 -10.26 -30.43
C GLY A 179 8.14 -10.41 -28.99
N ASN A 180 8.16 -9.35 -28.18
CA ASN A 180 7.63 -9.39 -26.81
C ASN A 180 6.11 -9.23 -26.81
N VAL A 181 5.42 -9.88 -25.89
CA VAL A 181 3.98 -9.68 -25.68
C VAL A 181 3.78 -8.48 -24.76
N CYS A 182 3.01 -7.50 -25.23
CA CYS A 182 2.76 -6.25 -24.53
C CYS A 182 1.27 -6.01 -24.35
N PHE A 183 0.92 -5.21 -23.34
CA PHE A 183 -0.42 -4.65 -23.19
C PHE A 183 -0.34 -3.30 -22.48
N TYR A 184 -1.32 -2.42 -22.72
CA TYR A 184 -1.38 -1.11 -22.08
C TYR A 184 -2.63 -0.93 -21.22
N GLY A 185 -3.62 -1.83 -21.30
CA GLY A 185 -4.86 -1.75 -20.54
C GLY A 185 -5.64 -0.46 -20.77
N GLN A 186 -6.45 -0.04 -19.79
CA GLN A 186 -7.24 1.19 -19.90
C GLN A 186 -7.22 1.95 -18.59
N CYS A 187 -6.64 3.15 -18.57
CA CYS A 187 -6.57 4.03 -17.41
C CYS A 187 -6.39 5.48 -17.89
N SER A 188 -6.44 6.46 -16.98
CA SER A 188 -6.35 7.87 -17.37
C SER A 188 -4.93 8.33 -17.71
N TYR A 189 -3.91 7.69 -17.14
CA TYR A 189 -2.50 8.04 -17.35
C TYR A 189 -1.69 6.86 -17.86
N TYR A 190 -0.99 7.07 -18.98
CA TYR A 190 0.02 6.14 -19.49
C TYR A 190 -0.53 4.73 -19.84
N CYS A 191 -1.79 4.65 -20.24
CA CYS A 191 -2.41 3.45 -20.85
C CYS A 191 -2.61 3.68 -22.35
N SER A 192 -1.51 3.68 -23.11
CA SER A 192 -1.46 3.77 -24.57
C SER A 192 -0.37 2.86 -25.12
N THR A 193 -0.32 2.65 -26.44
CA THR A 193 0.69 1.81 -27.10
C THR A 193 2.12 2.27 -26.78
N GLU A 194 2.36 3.58 -26.69
CA GLU A 194 3.66 4.18 -26.39
C GLU A 194 4.10 3.97 -24.92
N HIS A 195 3.16 3.61 -24.05
CA HIS A 195 3.38 3.40 -22.62
C HIS A 195 3.00 1.98 -22.18
N ALA A 196 2.96 1.04 -23.12
CA ALA A 196 2.63 -0.35 -22.85
C ALA A 196 3.69 -1.00 -21.94
N VAL A 197 3.24 -1.95 -21.13
CA VAL A 197 4.14 -2.85 -20.38
C VAL A 197 4.32 -4.13 -21.19
N CYS A 198 5.53 -4.68 -21.19
CA CYS A 198 5.92 -5.79 -22.05
C CYS A 198 6.64 -6.87 -21.26
N GLY A 199 6.32 -8.14 -21.51
CA GLY A 199 7.10 -9.25 -20.98
C GLY A 199 8.46 -9.40 -21.67
N ARG A 200 9.30 -10.32 -21.16
CA ARG A 200 10.62 -10.66 -21.72
C ARG A 200 10.80 -12.17 -21.93
N PRO A 201 10.30 -12.76 -23.04
CA PRO A 201 9.35 -12.16 -23.98
C PRO A 201 7.90 -12.17 -23.47
N LYS A 202 7.60 -12.97 -22.44
CA LYS A 202 6.25 -13.12 -21.86
C LYS A 202 6.20 -12.82 -20.37
N ASP A 203 7.28 -13.10 -19.64
CA ASP A 203 7.31 -12.87 -18.20
C ASP A 203 7.49 -11.38 -17.91
N LEU A 204 6.61 -10.85 -17.06
CA LEU A 204 6.61 -9.47 -16.61
C LEU A 204 6.61 -9.46 -15.08
N GLU A 205 7.58 -8.75 -14.49
CA GLU A 205 7.58 -8.53 -13.05
C GLU A 205 6.36 -7.71 -12.62
N ALA A 206 5.79 -8.05 -11.46
CA ALA A 206 4.70 -7.29 -10.87
C ALA A 206 4.75 -7.37 -9.34
N SER A 207 4.14 -6.38 -8.69
CA SER A 207 3.80 -6.46 -7.28
C SER A 207 2.40 -7.00 -7.13
N VAL A 208 2.22 -7.92 -6.19
CA VAL A 208 0.96 -8.62 -5.93
C VAL A 208 0.59 -8.36 -4.47
N ALA A 209 -0.31 -7.41 -4.25
CA ALA A 209 -0.80 -7.03 -2.94
C ALA A 209 -2.10 -7.78 -2.62
N VAL A 210 -2.19 -8.45 -1.48
CA VAL A 210 -3.45 -9.09 -1.06
C VAL A 210 -4.57 -8.05 -0.98
N MET A 211 -5.74 -8.38 -1.50
CA MET A 211 -6.91 -7.51 -1.38
C MET A 211 -7.36 -7.45 0.08
N LEU A 212 -7.67 -6.24 0.55
CA LEU A 212 -8.40 -6.06 1.80
C LEU A 212 -9.82 -6.64 1.67
N PRO A 213 -10.51 -6.91 2.80
CA PRO A 213 -11.89 -7.37 2.76
C PRO A 213 -12.77 -6.47 1.89
N ASP A 214 -13.75 -7.08 1.21
CA ASP A 214 -14.66 -6.37 0.33
C ASP A 214 -15.39 -5.25 1.08
N LEU A 215 -15.61 -4.11 0.40
CA LEU A 215 -16.24 -2.93 0.99
C LEU A 215 -17.69 -3.18 1.44
N SER A 216 -18.38 -4.16 0.84
CA SER A 216 -19.72 -4.59 1.28
C SER A 216 -19.72 -5.30 2.63
N LEU A 217 -18.60 -5.91 3.01
CA LEU A 217 -18.44 -6.61 4.30
C LEU A 217 -17.76 -5.73 5.34
N VAL A 218 -16.74 -4.98 4.93
CA VAL A 218 -15.94 -4.12 5.81
C VAL A 218 -15.76 -2.74 5.17
N ALA A 219 -16.66 -1.82 5.55
CA ALA A 219 -16.60 -0.44 5.10
C ALA A 219 -15.28 0.25 5.54
N ARG A 220 -14.71 1.01 4.61
CA ARG A 220 -13.54 1.85 4.84
C ARG A 220 -13.90 3.30 4.58
N ARG A 221 -13.38 4.20 5.42
CA ARG A 221 -13.53 5.64 5.26
C ARG A 221 -12.26 6.24 4.70
N THR A 222 -12.40 6.96 3.60
CA THR A 222 -11.34 7.77 3.01
C THR A 222 -11.29 9.14 3.69
N TRP A 223 -10.09 9.57 4.06
CA TRP A 223 -9.82 10.86 4.67
C TRP A 223 -8.88 11.67 3.80
N ARG A 224 -9.21 12.95 3.59
CA ARG A 224 -8.31 13.88 2.91
C ARG A 224 -7.14 14.21 3.84
N SER A 225 -5.91 14.07 3.33
CA SER A 225 -4.70 14.46 4.06
C SER A 225 -4.73 15.98 4.35
N PRO A 226 -4.42 16.45 5.58
CA PRO A 226 -4.32 17.87 5.86
C PRO A 226 -3.15 18.51 5.10
N TRP A 227 -2.06 17.77 4.95
CA TRP A 227 -0.90 18.15 4.14
C TRP A 227 -0.99 17.68 2.68
N ARG A 228 -2.21 17.47 2.17
CA ARG A 228 -2.42 17.21 0.75
C ARG A 228 -1.79 18.36 -0.06
N ARG A 229 -0.92 18.01 -1.00
CA ARG A 229 -0.34 18.96 -1.97
C ARG A 229 -1.42 19.59 -2.87
N SER A 230 -1.07 20.65 -3.59
CA SER A 230 -2.03 21.39 -4.41
C SER A 230 -2.53 20.64 -5.65
N TYR A 231 -1.75 19.68 -6.18
CA TYR A 231 -1.94 19.10 -7.51
C TYR A 231 -2.03 20.17 -8.60
N SER A 232 -1.22 21.22 -8.45
CA SER A 232 -1.13 22.35 -9.36
C SER A 232 0.32 22.66 -9.67
N ARG A 233 0.56 23.20 -10.86
CA ARG A 233 1.88 23.69 -11.30
C ARG A 233 2.19 25.10 -10.79
N SER A 234 1.19 25.83 -10.32
CA SER A 234 1.31 27.25 -9.95
C SER A 234 0.79 27.58 -8.55
N LYS A 235 -0.01 26.71 -7.95
CA LYS A 235 -0.60 26.96 -6.62
C LYS A 235 0.19 26.24 -5.55
N LEU A 236 0.51 26.95 -4.47
CA LEU A 236 0.99 26.37 -3.23
C LEU A 236 -0.20 25.92 -2.37
N ALA A 237 -0.02 24.88 -1.59
CA ALA A 237 -0.94 24.45 -0.56
C ALA A 237 -0.79 25.33 0.69
N LYS A 238 -1.87 25.44 1.49
CA LYS A 238 -1.87 26.32 2.68
C LYS A 238 -0.74 25.99 3.67
N TRP A 239 -0.42 24.71 3.85
CA TRP A 239 0.65 24.26 4.75
C TRP A 239 2.05 24.62 4.27
N GLU A 240 2.23 24.95 2.97
CA GLU A 240 3.51 25.42 2.41
C GLU A 240 3.75 26.91 2.71
N THR A 241 2.69 27.67 2.99
CA THR A 241 2.75 29.13 3.18
C THR A 241 2.47 29.58 4.62
N ASP A 242 1.79 28.75 5.41
CA ASP A 242 1.38 29.07 6.79
C ASP A 242 2.30 28.36 7.80
N PRO A 243 3.21 29.07 8.49
CA PRO A 243 4.12 28.45 9.46
C PRO A 243 3.38 27.90 10.70
N ASN A 244 2.15 28.35 10.97
CA ASN A 244 1.33 27.91 12.10
C ASN A 244 0.25 26.90 11.67
N TYR A 245 0.38 26.30 10.48
CA TYR A 245 -0.63 25.41 9.93
C TYR A 245 -1.01 24.27 10.88
N CYS A 246 -0.02 23.60 11.50
CA CYS A 246 -0.30 22.49 12.41
C CYS A 246 -1.11 22.90 13.65
N SER A 247 -0.93 24.12 14.16
CA SER A 247 -1.72 24.63 15.30
C SER A 247 -3.23 24.64 15.00
N THR A 248 -3.60 24.87 13.74
CA THR A 248 -5.00 24.75 13.28
C THR A 248 -5.41 23.28 13.15
N VAL A 249 -4.53 22.43 12.61
CA VAL A 249 -4.80 20.98 12.48
C VAL A 249 -5.02 20.33 13.84
N LYS A 250 -4.19 20.63 14.84
CA LYS A 250 -4.31 20.16 16.24
C LYS A 250 -5.68 20.49 16.87
N LYS A 251 -6.40 21.50 16.38
CA LYS A 251 -7.74 21.89 16.87
C LYS A 251 -8.88 21.30 16.03
N THR A 252 -8.57 20.71 14.88
CA THR A 252 -9.55 20.24 13.89
C THR A 252 -9.83 18.73 14.07
N PRO A 253 -11.10 18.30 14.22
CA PRO A 253 -11.42 16.88 14.18
C PRO A 253 -11.03 16.23 12.84
N PRO A 254 -10.53 14.98 12.83
CA PRO A 254 -10.30 14.08 13.97
C PRO A 254 -8.94 14.22 14.66
N TYR A 255 -8.09 15.17 14.26
CA TYR A 255 -6.70 15.31 14.75
C TYR A 255 -6.58 15.91 16.16
N ASN A 256 -7.66 16.50 16.66
CA ASN A 256 -7.73 17.12 17.98
C ASN A 256 -7.91 16.13 19.14
N LYS A 257 -8.11 14.83 18.86
CA LYS A 257 -8.35 13.81 19.88
C LYS A 257 -7.66 12.49 19.52
N GLY A 258 -7.35 11.70 20.55
CA GLY A 258 -6.79 10.35 20.40
C GLY A 258 -5.43 10.34 19.70
N THR A 259 -5.16 9.27 18.96
CA THR A 259 -3.86 9.03 18.34
C THR A 259 -3.74 9.54 16.91
N ARG A 260 -4.81 10.12 16.34
CA ARG A 260 -4.90 10.40 14.90
C ARG A 260 -3.76 11.26 14.36
N LEU A 261 -3.30 12.26 15.12
CA LEU A 261 -2.20 13.10 14.69
C LEU A 261 -0.89 12.31 14.64
N VAL A 262 -0.56 11.56 15.69
CA VAL A 262 0.69 10.76 15.73
C VAL A 262 0.63 9.54 14.80
N ASP A 263 -0.56 9.02 14.50
CA ASP A 263 -0.84 8.11 13.38
C ASP A 263 -0.48 8.69 12.02
N PHE A 264 -0.83 9.95 11.80
CA PHE A 264 -0.45 10.63 10.58
C PHE A 264 1.05 10.88 10.51
N ILE A 265 1.71 11.20 11.63
CA ILE A 265 3.17 11.39 11.68
C ILE A 265 3.94 10.10 11.36
N ASP A 266 3.50 8.94 11.84
CA ASP A 266 4.14 7.65 11.46
C ASP A 266 4.10 7.42 9.94
N MET A 267 2.95 7.70 9.32
CA MET A 267 2.77 7.62 7.86
C MET A 267 3.66 8.62 7.12
N VAL A 268 3.81 9.84 7.66
CA VAL A 268 4.71 10.87 7.12
C VAL A 268 6.18 10.46 7.19
N ILE A 269 6.60 9.84 8.28
CA ILE A 269 7.96 9.32 8.44
C ILE A 269 8.20 8.20 7.43
N LEU A 270 7.25 7.28 7.25
CA LEU A 270 7.32 6.25 6.21
C LEU A 270 7.47 6.89 4.83
N ASP A 271 6.56 7.81 4.49
CA ASP A 271 6.55 8.51 3.21
C ASP A 271 7.86 9.28 2.95
N PHE A 272 8.45 9.90 3.97
CA PHE A 272 9.73 10.61 3.83
C PHE A 272 10.89 9.65 3.57
N LEU A 273 11.00 8.56 4.34
CA LEU A 273 12.05 7.55 4.16
C LEU A 273 12.03 6.98 2.73
N MET A 274 10.84 6.71 2.21
CA MET A 274 10.66 6.18 0.85
C MET A 274 10.50 7.27 -0.23
N SER A 275 10.56 8.55 0.12
CA SER A 275 10.35 9.70 -0.78
C SER A 275 9.01 9.68 -1.55
N ASN A 276 7.94 9.22 -0.91
CA ASN A 276 6.59 9.28 -1.47
C ASN A 276 5.95 10.65 -1.25
N MET A 277 5.77 11.41 -2.33
CA MET A 277 5.17 12.74 -2.28
C MET A 277 3.64 12.74 -2.44
N ASP A 278 3.04 11.60 -2.78
CA ASP A 278 1.67 11.51 -3.30
C ASP A 278 0.63 11.10 -2.25
N ARG A 279 0.87 11.38 -0.97
CA ARG A 279 -0.07 11.08 0.13
C ARG A 279 -1.24 12.08 0.18
N HIS A 280 -2.15 12.04 -0.80
CA HIS A 280 -3.31 12.93 -0.83
C HIS A 280 -4.47 12.49 0.07
N HIS A 281 -4.60 11.18 0.32
CA HIS A 281 -5.59 10.60 1.22
C HIS A 281 -4.98 9.48 2.04
N TYR A 282 -5.71 9.05 3.05
CA TYR A 282 -5.49 7.80 3.78
C TYR A 282 -6.85 7.17 4.10
N GLU A 283 -6.84 5.89 4.45
CA GLU A 283 -8.06 5.15 4.81
C GLU A 283 -8.03 4.64 6.25
N THR A 284 -9.21 4.40 6.81
CA THR A 284 -9.41 3.72 8.09
C THR A 284 -10.58 2.74 7.97
N PHE A 285 -10.58 1.66 8.74
CA PHE A 285 -11.78 0.82 8.88
C PHE A 285 -12.86 1.54 9.69
N GLU A 286 -14.07 1.68 9.13
CA GLU A 286 -15.15 2.42 9.79
C GLU A 286 -15.59 1.78 11.11
N LYS A 287 -15.58 0.45 11.15
CA LYS A 287 -15.97 -0.35 12.32
C LYS A 287 -15.21 0.03 13.60
N PHE A 288 -13.98 0.51 13.48
CA PHE A 288 -13.15 0.89 14.63
C PHE A 288 -13.26 2.38 15.02
N GLY A 289 -14.01 3.18 14.25
CA GLY A 289 -14.21 4.60 14.48
C GLY A 289 -12.91 5.41 14.35
N ASN A 290 -12.75 6.46 15.16
CA ASN A 290 -11.57 7.33 15.08
C ASN A 290 -10.33 6.76 15.79
N ASN A 291 -10.52 5.81 16.71
CA ASN A 291 -9.45 5.17 17.50
C ASN A 291 -9.01 3.88 16.81
N THR A 292 -8.30 4.06 15.69
CA THR A 292 -7.78 3.01 14.82
C THR A 292 -6.55 3.54 14.07
N PHE A 293 -5.72 2.63 13.59
CA PHE A 293 -4.57 2.96 12.73
C PHE A 293 -5.01 3.42 11.33
N LEU A 294 -4.09 4.06 10.60
CA LEU A 294 -4.27 4.45 9.19
C LEU A 294 -3.76 3.36 8.27
N LEU A 295 -4.50 3.04 7.22
CA LEU A 295 -4.03 2.15 6.16
C LEU A 295 -3.03 2.90 5.28
N HIS A 296 -1.83 2.34 5.15
CA HIS A 296 -0.74 2.90 4.35
C HIS A 296 -0.81 2.38 2.89
N LEU A 297 -1.87 2.70 2.16
CA LEU A 297 -2.11 2.19 0.78
C LEU A 297 -1.40 3.03 -0.29
N ASP A 298 -1.37 2.59 -1.54
CA ASP A 298 -0.88 3.37 -2.70
C ASP A 298 0.54 3.94 -2.53
N ASN A 299 1.53 3.03 -2.44
CA ASN A 299 2.94 3.41 -2.26
C ASN A 299 3.74 3.34 -3.58
N GLY A 300 3.07 3.13 -4.72
CA GLY A 300 3.69 2.97 -6.04
C GLY A 300 4.55 4.15 -6.50
N ARG A 301 4.37 5.35 -5.93
CA ARG A 301 5.18 6.55 -6.22
C ARG A 301 6.33 6.77 -5.24
N ALA A 302 6.60 5.80 -4.38
CA ALA A 302 7.79 5.76 -3.56
C ALA A 302 9.02 5.34 -4.38
N PHE A 303 10.21 5.54 -3.78
CA PHE A 303 11.49 5.13 -4.34
C PHE A 303 11.74 5.64 -5.77
N GLY A 304 11.22 6.83 -6.10
CA GLY A 304 11.46 7.46 -7.40
C GLY A 304 12.84 8.11 -7.52
N ARG A 305 13.45 8.58 -6.43
CA ARG A 305 14.80 9.17 -6.43
C ARG A 305 15.56 8.71 -5.19
N HIS A 306 16.78 8.24 -5.35
CA HIS A 306 17.72 7.96 -4.25
C HIS A 306 18.70 9.12 -4.04
N SER A 307 18.97 9.89 -5.09
CA SER A 307 19.94 11.00 -5.12
C SER A 307 19.42 12.29 -4.49
N LYS A 308 18.09 12.43 -4.30
CA LYS A 308 17.45 13.60 -3.70
C LYS A 308 16.51 13.21 -2.57
N ASP A 309 16.55 13.99 -1.50
CA ASP A 309 15.59 13.91 -0.39
C ASP A 309 14.59 15.06 -0.52
N GLU A 310 13.33 14.78 -0.21
CA GLU A 310 12.24 15.77 -0.34
C GLU A 310 11.78 16.24 1.05
N PRO A 311 12.38 17.32 1.59
CA PRO A 311 12.10 17.78 2.96
C PRO A 311 10.64 18.19 3.16
N SER A 312 9.94 18.61 2.10
CA SER A 312 8.52 19.00 2.20
C SER A 312 7.59 17.85 2.61
N ILE A 313 8.01 16.58 2.45
CA ILE A 313 7.24 15.44 2.99
C ILE A 313 7.25 15.47 4.53
N LEU A 314 8.36 15.89 5.15
CA LEU A 314 8.56 15.88 6.60
C LEU A 314 7.94 17.11 7.31
N ALA A 315 7.39 18.06 6.55
CA ALA A 315 6.74 19.26 7.07
C ALA A 315 5.71 19.01 8.19
N PRO A 316 4.87 17.95 8.18
CA PRO A 316 3.98 17.66 9.30
C PRO A 316 4.73 17.37 10.61
N LEU A 317 5.83 16.63 10.58
CA LEU A 317 6.64 16.35 11.78
C LEU A 317 7.28 17.64 12.31
N GLU A 318 7.85 18.44 11.41
CA GLU A 318 8.50 19.71 11.76
C GLU A 318 7.50 20.75 12.31
N GLN A 319 6.33 20.89 11.69
CA GLN A 319 5.32 21.86 12.11
C GLN A 319 4.59 21.43 13.38
N CYS A 320 4.34 20.13 13.56
CA CYS A 320 3.59 19.64 14.71
C CYS A 320 4.45 19.36 15.92
N CYS A 321 5.72 19.00 15.72
CA CYS A 321 6.67 18.55 16.73
C CYS A 321 6.06 17.51 17.68
N ARG A 322 5.44 16.45 17.13
CA ARG A 322 4.91 15.33 17.90
C ARG A 322 5.22 14.00 17.24
N ILE A 323 5.64 13.00 17.99
CA ILE A 323 5.96 11.64 17.52
C ILE A 323 5.65 10.63 18.61
N ARG A 324 5.27 9.39 18.23
CA ARG A 324 5.15 8.30 19.21
C ARG A 324 6.49 7.93 19.83
N ARG A 325 6.46 7.56 21.11
CA ARG A 325 7.62 7.00 21.81
C ARG A 325 8.08 5.70 21.16
N SER A 326 7.15 4.80 20.83
CA SER A 326 7.47 3.53 20.15
C SER A 326 8.20 3.75 18.82
N THR A 327 7.69 4.64 17.97
CA THR A 327 8.29 5.02 16.69
C THR A 327 9.68 5.63 16.89
N TRP A 328 9.81 6.62 17.80
CA TRP A 328 11.10 7.26 18.07
C TRP A 328 12.18 6.27 18.53
N LEU A 329 11.83 5.37 19.45
CA LEU A 329 12.77 4.33 19.93
C LEU A 329 13.17 3.38 18.80
N ARG A 330 12.22 2.99 17.94
CA ARG A 330 12.49 2.14 16.78
C ARG A 330 13.43 2.81 15.77
N LEU A 331 13.21 4.09 15.47
CA LEU A 331 14.08 4.87 14.58
C LEU A 331 15.50 5.00 15.15
N ARG A 332 15.63 5.24 16.46
CA ARG A 332 16.95 5.27 17.12
C ARG A 332 17.64 3.91 17.05
N LEU A 333 16.93 2.82 17.30
CA LEU A 333 17.47 1.47 17.17
C LEU A 333 18.03 1.24 15.75
N LEU A 334 17.25 1.60 14.72
CA LEU A 334 17.62 1.42 13.31
C LEU A 334 18.75 2.35 12.84
N SER A 335 19.16 3.33 13.65
CA SER A 335 20.32 4.18 13.38
C SER A 335 21.63 3.63 13.97
N LEU A 336 21.55 2.56 14.77
CA LEU A 336 22.73 1.93 15.36
C LEU A 336 23.41 1.02 14.33
N PRO A 337 24.76 0.93 14.33
CA PRO A 337 25.50 0.11 13.35
C PRO A 337 25.04 -1.35 13.27
N GLN A 338 24.68 -1.97 14.40
CA GLN A 338 24.25 -3.37 14.45
C GLN A 338 22.82 -3.63 13.92
N TYR A 339 22.03 -2.57 13.73
CA TYR A 339 20.63 -2.65 13.24
C TYR A 339 20.38 -1.66 12.11
N CYS A 340 21.42 -1.28 11.38
CA CYS A 340 21.38 -0.27 10.33
C CYS A 340 20.18 -0.51 9.40
N LEU A 341 19.39 0.54 9.14
CA LEU A 341 18.13 0.43 8.40
C LEU A 341 18.34 -0.19 7.01
N SER A 342 19.35 0.24 6.27
CA SER A 342 19.70 -0.32 4.97
C SER A 342 19.99 -1.82 5.02
N ASP A 343 20.73 -2.30 6.01
CA ASP A 343 21.08 -3.72 6.16
C ASP A 343 19.87 -4.57 6.51
N VAL A 344 19.05 -4.10 7.45
CA VAL A 344 17.79 -4.77 7.81
C VAL A 344 16.83 -4.80 6.63
N MET A 345 16.75 -3.71 5.85
CA MET A 345 15.95 -3.63 4.65
C MET A 345 16.45 -4.60 3.57
N ARG A 346 17.76 -4.65 3.31
CA ARG A 346 18.38 -5.59 2.37
C ARG A 346 18.08 -7.04 2.74
N ALA A 347 18.27 -7.40 4.01
CA ALA A 347 17.99 -8.74 4.52
C ALA A 347 16.49 -9.09 4.40
N SER A 348 15.60 -8.13 4.70
CA SER A 348 14.15 -8.33 4.59
C SER A 348 13.71 -8.55 3.14
N LEU A 349 14.18 -7.70 2.21
CA LEU A 349 13.87 -7.78 0.77
C LEU A 349 14.44 -9.04 0.11
N SER A 350 15.55 -9.59 0.62
CA SER A 350 16.15 -10.82 0.07
C SER A 350 15.24 -12.04 0.14
N ARG A 351 14.18 -11.98 0.95
CA ARG A 351 13.17 -13.03 1.11
C ARG A 351 12.02 -12.93 0.11
N ASP A 352 11.92 -11.83 -0.64
CA ASP A 352 10.89 -11.69 -1.67
C ASP A 352 11.23 -12.58 -2.90
N PRO A 353 10.25 -13.25 -3.54
CA PRO A 353 10.49 -14.10 -4.69
C PRO A 353 11.22 -13.40 -5.86
N LEU A 354 10.96 -12.11 -6.12
CA LEU A 354 11.63 -11.36 -7.19
C LEU A 354 13.10 -11.05 -6.88
N HIS A 355 13.57 -11.31 -5.67
CA HIS A 355 15.00 -11.22 -5.34
C HIS A 355 15.84 -12.19 -6.16
N SER A 356 15.27 -13.34 -6.54
CA SER A 356 15.92 -14.33 -7.42
C SER A 356 16.20 -13.82 -8.83
N VAL A 357 15.47 -12.78 -9.28
CA VAL A 357 15.68 -12.12 -10.57
C VAL A 357 16.73 -11.02 -10.45
N ALA A 358 16.58 -10.16 -9.43
CA ALA A 358 17.52 -9.10 -9.09
C ALA A 358 17.19 -8.51 -7.70
N PRO A 359 18.04 -7.65 -7.10
CA PRO A 359 17.67 -6.87 -5.90
C PRO A 359 16.52 -5.89 -6.16
N LEU A 360 15.52 -5.82 -5.27
CA LEU A 360 14.32 -4.98 -5.45
C LEU A 360 14.58 -3.48 -5.35
N LEU A 361 15.55 -3.09 -4.53
CA LEU A 361 16.07 -1.74 -4.41
C LEU A 361 17.56 -1.75 -4.73
N SER A 362 18.03 -0.71 -5.41
CA SER A 362 19.46 -0.49 -5.62
C SER A 362 20.18 -0.14 -4.32
N GLU A 363 21.49 -0.35 -4.28
CA GLU A 363 22.32 0.05 -3.13
C GLU A 363 22.23 1.55 -2.84
N ALA A 364 22.03 2.37 -3.88
CA ALA A 364 21.83 3.80 -3.71
C ALA A 364 20.52 4.13 -2.97
N HIS A 365 19.43 3.39 -3.25
CA HIS A 365 18.19 3.52 -2.49
C HIS A 365 18.33 3.07 -1.03
N LEU A 366 19.07 1.99 -0.79
CA LEU A 366 19.36 1.52 0.57
C LEU A 366 20.17 2.56 1.36
N ALA A 367 21.23 3.12 0.78
CA ALA A 367 22.00 4.20 1.40
C ALA A 367 21.16 5.49 1.64
N ALA A 368 20.21 5.78 0.75
CA ALA A 368 19.29 6.90 0.93
C ALA A 368 18.36 6.71 2.15
N LEU A 369 17.98 5.48 2.50
CA LEU A 369 17.18 5.21 3.70
C LEU A 369 17.91 5.63 4.97
N ASP A 370 19.20 5.30 5.11
CA ASP A 370 20.00 5.67 6.28
C ASP A 370 20.19 7.19 6.38
N ARG A 371 20.48 7.84 5.24
CA ARG A 371 20.59 9.29 5.17
C ARG A 371 19.28 9.98 5.59
N ARG A 372 18.14 9.50 5.10
CA ARG A 372 16.82 10.04 5.46
C ARG A 372 16.47 9.74 6.91
N LEU A 373 16.80 8.56 7.43
CA LEU A 373 16.60 8.23 8.84
C LEU A 373 17.32 9.24 9.75
N LYS A 374 18.57 9.59 9.43
CA LYS A 374 19.32 10.62 10.14
C LYS A 374 18.58 11.97 10.14
N ILE A 375 18.05 12.40 8.99
CA ILE A 375 17.27 13.65 8.88
C ILE A 375 16.01 13.62 9.77
N VAL A 376 15.31 12.48 9.84
CA VAL A 376 14.14 12.31 10.73
C VAL A 376 14.56 12.49 12.19
N LEU A 377 15.63 11.82 12.62
CA LEU A 377 16.13 11.91 14.00
C LEU A 377 16.57 13.34 14.35
N GLU A 378 17.30 14.01 13.45
CA GLU A 378 17.71 15.41 13.63
C GLU A 378 16.51 16.35 13.73
N THR A 379 15.44 16.10 12.96
CA THR A 379 14.19 16.87 13.02
C THR A 379 13.51 16.71 14.37
N VAL A 380 13.43 15.50 14.91
CA VAL A 380 12.91 15.26 16.26
C VAL A 380 13.77 15.95 17.32
N SER A 381 15.10 15.88 17.22
CA SER A 381 16.01 16.56 18.16
C SER A 381 15.85 18.09 18.12
N ARG A 382 15.64 18.69 16.94
CA ARG A 382 15.32 20.13 16.84
C ARG A 382 14.00 20.46 17.53
N CYS A 383 12.97 19.66 17.31
CA CYS A 383 11.67 19.82 18.00
C CYS A 383 11.80 19.76 19.52
N GLN A 384 12.58 18.82 20.07
CA GLN A 384 12.80 18.72 21.52
C GLN A 384 13.46 19.98 22.09
N LYS A 385 14.54 20.46 21.45
CA LYS A 385 15.23 21.70 21.86
C LYS A 385 14.31 22.91 21.82
N GLN A 386 13.51 23.06 20.76
CA GLN A 386 12.57 24.18 20.63
C GLN A 386 11.50 24.18 21.72
N GLN A 387 11.03 23.01 22.17
CA GLN A 387 10.05 22.92 23.26
C GLN A 387 10.68 23.16 24.64
N GLU A 388 11.92 22.72 24.86
CA GLU A 388 12.69 23.06 26.06
C GLU A 388 12.86 24.59 26.19
N GLU A 389 13.12 25.29 25.08
CA GLU A 389 13.27 26.75 25.04
C GLU A 389 11.94 27.50 25.25
N LYS A 390 10.82 26.99 24.72
CA LYS A 390 9.51 27.64 24.82
C LYS A 390 8.84 27.45 26.19
N GLY A 391 9.11 26.35 26.88
CA GLY A 391 8.50 26.05 28.18
C GLY A 391 6.97 25.87 28.14
N ASP A 392 6.39 25.55 26.98
CA ASP A 392 4.93 25.49 26.76
C ASP A 392 4.25 24.23 27.32
N GLY A 393 5.05 23.26 27.79
CA GLY A 393 4.56 21.98 28.33
C GLY A 393 4.00 21.00 27.30
N GLU A 394 4.03 21.29 25.99
CA GLU A 394 3.65 20.34 24.95
C GLU A 394 4.78 19.32 24.72
N GLU A 395 4.55 18.09 25.15
CA GLU A 395 5.49 16.99 24.93
C GLU A 395 5.61 16.61 23.45
N VAL A 396 6.85 16.65 22.94
CA VAL A 396 7.20 16.14 21.61
C VAL A 396 7.00 14.64 21.51
N ILE A 397 7.33 13.92 22.58
CA ILE A 397 7.21 12.46 22.63
C ILE A 397 5.85 12.10 23.23
N PHE A 398 4.93 11.66 22.38
CA PHE A 398 3.66 11.09 22.82
C PHE A 398 3.90 9.67 23.37
N ASP A 399 3.70 9.49 24.68
CA ASP A 399 3.88 8.18 25.31
C ASP A 399 2.72 7.22 24.99
N ASP A 400 2.97 6.31 24.06
CA ASP A 400 2.09 5.21 23.70
C ASP A 400 2.51 3.88 24.35
N THR A 401 3.52 3.89 25.22
CA THR A 401 4.10 2.70 25.85
C THR A 401 3.58 2.41 27.25
N ALA A 402 2.68 3.23 27.78
CA ALA A 402 2.11 3.05 29.12
C ALA A 402 1.55 1.63 29.35
N TYR A 403 0.92 1.03 28.33
CA TYR A 403 0.38 -0.34 28.38
C TYR A 403 1.43 -1.46 28.24
N LEU A 404 2.65 -1.14 27.77
CA LEU A 404 3.75 -2.11 27.69
C LEU A 404 4.41 -2.35 29.05
N LYS A 405 4.21 -1.44 30.02
CA LYS A 405 4.73 -1.61 31.39
C LYS A 405 3.98 -2.71 32.16
N ASP A 406 2.70 -2.89 31.88
CA ASP A 406 1.85 -3.90 32.55
C ASP A 406 2.04 -5.33 32.01
N THR A 407 2.79 -5.50 30.91
CA THR A 407 3.07 -6.81 30.30
C THR A 407 4.46 -7.37 30.63
N VAL A 408 5.28 -6.61 31.37
CA VAL A 408 6.64 -7.01 31.80
C VAL A 408 6.69 -7.19 33.33
N THR A 409 5.59 -7.55 33.97
CA THR A 409 5.67 -8.17 35.30
C THR A 409 6.00 -9.66 35.07
N PRO A 410 7.10 -10.19 35.61
CA PRO A 410 7.32 -11.63 35.58
C PRO A 410 6.15 -12.28 36.31
N ALA A 411 5.47 -13.23 35.68
CA ALA A 411 4.66 -14.17 36.43
C ALA A 411 5.62 -14.87 37.41
N GLY A 412 5.50 -14.51 38.69
CA GLY A 412 6.22 -15.15 39.79
C GLY A 412 5.78 -16.58 40.01
#